data_AF-R9QG12-F1
#
_entry.id   AF-R9QG12-F1
#
_cell.length_a   1.000
_cell.length_b   1.000
_cell.length_c   1.000
_cell.angle_alpha   90.00
_cell.angle_beta   90.00
_cell.angle_gamma   90.00
#
_symmetry.space_group_name_H-M   'P 1'
#
loop_
_entity.id
_entity.type
_entity.pdbx_description
1 polymer ?
#
loop_
_entity_poly.entity_id
_entity_poly.type
_entity_poly.pdbx_seq_one_letter_code
_entity_poly.pdbx_strand_id
1 'polypeptide(L)'
;TIAQEVYNKLCFEYEGCCFLANIREESGRLGMISLKKKLFSTLLGGEDLKIDTPNGLPQYIERRLRRMKVLIILDDVNDSDQLEILAGTYDWFRSGSRIIITTRDKQVLAKEFANIYEVEALNFDESLRLFNLNAFKQNHLESEYHELSKKVVNY
;
A
#
# COMPACT_ATOMS: atom_id res chain seq x y z
N THR A 1 -5.97 4.81 6.16
CA THR A 1 -4.55 4.99 6.56
C THR A 1 -3.87 5.98 5.62
N ILE A 2 -2.62 6.40 5.85
CA ILE A 2 -1.91 7.34 4.96
C ILE A 2 -1.89 6.83 3.51
N ALA A 3 -1.57 5.55 3.29
CA ALA A 3 -1.56 4.94 1.95
C ALA A 3 -2.90 5.09 1.22
N GLN A 4 -4.00 4.80 1.91
CA GLN A 4 -5.35 4.93 1.37
C GLN A 4 -5.71 6.40 1.06
N GLU A 5 -5.35 7.34 1.93
CA GLU A 5 -5.59 8.76 1.69
C GLU A 5 -4.78 9.29 0.50
N VAL A 6 -3.53 8.85 0.35
CA VAL A 6 -2.69 9.16 -0.80
C VAL A 6 -3.31 8.60 -2.09
N TYR A 7 -3.81 7.36 -2.07
CA TYR A 7 -4.52 6.78 -3.20
C TYR A 7 -5.73 7.63 -3.61
N ASN A 8 -6.61 7.93 -2.65
CA ASN A 8 -7.84 8.69 -2.88
C ASN A 8 -7.56 10.09 -3.47
N LYS A 9 -6.46 10.73 -3.03
CA LYS A 9 -6.08 12.07 -3.48
C LYS A 9 -5.31 12.09 -4.80
N LEU A 10 -4.64 11.01 -5.19
CA LEU A 10 -3.75 11.04 -6.35
C LEU A 10 -4.27 10.21 -7.53
N CYS A 11 -5.13 9.21 -7.32
CA CYS A 11 -5.52 8.27 -8.38
C CYS A 11 -6.03 8.97 -9.66
N PHE A 12 -6.79 10.07 -9.53
CA PHE A 12 -7.35 10.79 -10.68
C PHE A 12 -6.30 11.48 -11.58
N GLU A 13 -5.05 11.62 -11.14
CA GLU A 13 -3.95 12.18 -11.93
C GLU A 13 -3.22 11.14 -12.79
N TYR A 14 -3.68 9.89 -12.76
CA TYR A 14 -3.08 8.74 -13.43
C TYR A 14 -4.11 8.06 -14.33
N GLU A 15 -3.62 7.40 -15.38
CA GLU A 15 -4.45 6.70 -16.35
C GLU A 15 -4.89 5.32 -15.84
N GLY A 16 -4.14 4.76 -14.88
CA GLY A 16 -4.51 3.56 -14.14
C GLY A 16 -3.98 3.65 -12.71
N CYS A 17 -4.79 3.22 -11.74
CA CYS A 17 -4.40 3.25 -10.34
C CYS A 17 -4.80 1.94 -9.64
N CYS A 18 -3.98 1.48 -8.71
CA CYS A 18 -4.30 0.31 -7.89
C CYS A 18 -3.79 0.46 -6.47
N PHE A 19 -4.67 0.18 -5.50
CA PHE A 19 -4.34 0.04 -4.10
C PHE A 19 -4.45 -1.43 -3.70
N LEU A 20 -3.31 -2.05 -3.38
CA LEU A 20 -3.25 -3.37 -2.79
C LEU A 20 -3.04 -3.25 -1.28
N ALA A 21 -4.13 -3.36 -0.52
CA ALA A 21 -4.13 -3.36 0.93
C ALA A 21 -3.61 -4.69 1.50
N ASN A 22 -2.94 -4.64 2.66
CA ASN A 22 -2.60 -5.79 3.50
C ASN A 22 -1.89 -6.94 2.75
N ILE A 23 -0.84 -6.62 1.98
CA ILE A 23 -0.15 -7.61 1.13
C ILE A 23 0.39 -8.78 1.95
N ARG A 24 0.94 -8.52 3.15
CA ARG A 24 1.39 -9.57 4.06
C ARG A 24 0.32 -10.63 4.34
N GLU A 25 -0.90 -10.23 4.63
CA GLU A 25 -2.01 -11.16 4.92
C GLU A 25 -2.56 -11.79 3.64
N GLU A 26 -2.82 -10.96 2.62
CA GLU A 26 -3.44 -11.40 1.38
C GLU A 26 -2.55 -12.33 0.56
N SER A 27 -1.22 -12.22 0.69
CA SER A 27 -0.27 -13.13 0.07
C SER A 27 -0.39 -14.56 0.59
N GLY A 28 -0.62 -14.73 1.90
CA GLY A 28 -0.88 -16.04 2.50
C GLY A 28 -2.27 -16.59 2.17
N ARG A 29 -3.26 -15.72 2.00
CA ARG A 29 -4.65 -16.11 1.73
C ARG A 29 -4.91 -16.47 0.26
N LEU A 30 -4.50 -15.61 -0.66
CA LEU A 30 -4.81 -15.71 -2.10
C LEU A 30 -3.62 -16.22 -2.92
N GLY A 31 -2.41 -16.12 -2.39
CA GLY A 31 -1.18 -16.38 -3.12
C GLY A 31 -0.70 -15.18 -3.94
N MET A 32 0.60 -15.17 -4.23
CA MET A 32 1.24 -14.05 -4.93
C MET A 32 0.79 -13.86 -6.37
N ILE A 33 0.53 -14.95 -7.09
CA ILE A 33 0.04 -14.89 -8.47
C ILE A 33 -1.34 -14.22 -8.53
N SER A 34 -2.22 -14.52 -7.57
CA SER A 34 -3.56 -13.93 -7.50
C SER A 34 -3.50 -12.43 -7.23
N LEU A 35 -2.61 -12.00 -6.32
CA LEU A 35 -2.38 -10.57 -6.07
C LEU A 35 -1.79 -9.85 -7.29
N LYS A 36 -0.86 -10.50 -8.00
CA LYS A 36 -0.32 -9.99 -9.25
C LYS A 36 -1.39 -9.84 -10.33
N LYS A 37 -2.24 -10.85 -10.52
CA LYS A 37 -3.40 -10.77 -11.43
C LYS A 37 -4.32 -9.62 -11.05
N LYS A 38 -4.67 -9.49 -9.77
CA LYS A 38 -5.51 -8.41 -9.25
C LYS A 38 -4.91 -7.03 -9.52
N LEU A 39 -3.61 -6.85 -9.28
CA LEU A 39 -2.90 -5.60 -9.53
C LEU A 39 -3.05 -5.16 -11.00
N PHE A 40 -2.59 -6.01 -11.91
CA PHE A 40 -2.53 -5.65 -13.33
C PHE A 40 -3.92 -5.61 -13.98
N SER A 41 -4.85 -6.45 -13.53
CA SER A 41 -6.26 -6.38 -13.95
C SER A 41 -6.85 -5.03 -13.57
N THR A 42 -6.67 -4.60 -12.32
CA THR A 42 -7.17 -3.30 -11.83
C THR A 42 -6.56 -2.13 -12.61
N LEU A 43 -5.24 -2.14 -12.83
CA LEU A 43 -4.55 -1.12 -13.62
C LEU A 43 -5.06 -1.03 -15.06
N LEU A 44 -5.49 -2.15 -15.63
CA LEU A 44 -5.96 -2.26 -17.01
C LEU A 44 -7.50 -2.26 -17.13
N GLY A 45 -8.22 -1.77 -16.11
CA GLY A 45 -9.67 -1.59 -16.20
C GLY A 45 -10.51 -2.84 -15.94
N GLY A 46 -9.99 -3.79 -15.15
CA GLY A 46 -10.72 -4.99 -14.72
C GLY A 46 -10.68 -6.15 -15.72
N GLU A 47 -9.72 -6.16 -16.63
CA GLU A 47 -9.57 -7.24 -17.62
C GLU A 47 -9.19 -8.57 -16.98
N ASP A 48 -9.66 -9.68 -17.54
CA ASP A 48 -9.17 -11.02 -17.20
C ASP A 48 -7.82 -11.28 -17.87
N LEU A 49 -6.76 -11.37 -17.08
CA LEU A 49 -5.37 -11.44 -17.54
C LEU A 49 -4.77 -12.83 -17.27
N LYS A 50 -4.13 -13.39 -18.30
CA LYS A 50 -3.38 -14.66 -18.20
C LYS A 50 -1.96 -14.40 -17.67
N ILE A 51 -1.83 -14.26 -16.36
CA ILE A 51 -0.54 -14.10 -15.67
C ILE A 51 -0.28 -15.33 -14.79
N ASP A 52 0.44 -16.32 -15.32
CA ASP A 52 0.62 -17.61 -14.62
C ASP A 52 2.04 -17.80 -14.08
N THR A 53 2.86 -16.74 -14.06
CA THR A 53 4.25 -16.74 -13.60
C THR A 53 4.52 -15.65 -12.56
N PRO A 54 5.29 -15.95 -11.50
CA PRO A 54 5.74 -14.94 -10.54
C PRO A 54 6.71 -13.95 -11.18
N ASN A 55 7.49 -14.40 -12.16
CA ASN A 55 8.55 -13.59 -12.78
C ASN A 55 8.07 -12.99 -14.10
N GLY A 56 8.35 -11.71 -14.31
CA GLY A 56 8.04 -11.01 -15.56
C GLY A 56 6.55 -10.69 -15.75
N LEU A 57 6.23 -10.07 -16.88
CA LEU A 57 4.85 -9.89 -17.34
C LEU A 57 4.71 -10.39 -18.79
N PRO A 58 3.53 -10.90 -19.17
CA PRO A 58 3.22 -11.11 -20.58
C PRO A 58 3.49 -9.84 -21.39
N GLN A 59 4.18 -9.96 -22.54
CA GLN A 59 4.62 -8.82 -23.36
C GLN A 59 3.48 -7.85 -23.72
N TYR A 60 2.26 -8.34 -23.91
CA TYR A 60 1.12 -7.49 -24.24
C TYR A 60 0.70 -6.59 -23.06
N ILE A 61 0.85 -7.06 -21.82
CA ILE A 61 0.60 -6.29 -20.60
C ILE A 61 1.70 -5.25 -20.44
N GLU A 62 2.97 -5.67 -20.53
CA GLU A 62 4.12 -4.77 -20.42
C GLU A 62 4.05 -3.63 -21.46
N ARG A 63 3.78 -3.95 -22.73
CA ARG A 63 3.62 -2.95 -23.81
C ARG A 63 2.53 -1.91 -23.52
N ARG A 64 1.47 -2.28 -22.81
CA ARG A 64 0.39 -1.36 -22.42
C ARG A 64 0.80 -0.49 -21.25
N LEU A 65 1.37 -1.09 -20.20
CA LEU A 65 1.85 -0.35 -19.02
C LEU A 65 2.95 0.66 -19.38
N ARG A 66 3.81 0.35 -20.37
CA ARG A 66 4.82 1.29 -20.88
C ARG A 66 4.25 2.51 -21.60
N ARG A 67 2.96 2.51 -21.95
CA ARG A 67 2.27 3.63 -22.60
C ARG A 67 1.38 4.41 -21.64
N MET A 68 1.20 3.91 -20.42
CA MET A 68 0.24 4.41 -19.46
C MET A 68 0.96 4.91 -18.20
N LYS A 69 0.59 6.09 -17.72
CA LYS A 69 1.05 6.63 -16.45
C LYS A 69 0.24 6.00 -15.32
N VAL A 70 0.88 5.18 -14.47
CA VAL A 70 0.19 4.43 -13.41
C VAL A 70 0.58 4.85 -11.99
N LEU A 71 -0.37 4.73 -11.07
CA LEU A 71 -0.13 4.83 -9.62
C LEU A 71 -0.38 3.48 -8.97
N ILE A 72 0.65 2.92 -8.33
CA ILE A 72 0.54 1.66 -7.59
C ILE A 72 0.83 1.96 -6.13
N ILE A 73 -0.05 1.53 -5.23
CA ILE A 73 0.17 1.58 -3.80
C ILE A 73 0.16 0.15 -3.25
N LEU A 74 1.29 -0.28 -2.69
CA LEU A 74 1.52 -1.59 -2.09
C LEU A 74 1.58 -1.42 -0.56
N ASP A 75 0.55 -1.88 0.14
CA ASP A 75 0.41 -1.66 1.59
C ASP A 75 0.79 -2.89 2.41
N ASP A 76 1.51 -2.67 3.51
CA ASP A 76 1.97 -3.69 4.46
C ASP A 76 2.81 -4.80 3.78
N VAL A 77 3.81 -4.39 3.01
CA VAL A 77 4.80 -5.30 2.42
C VAL A 77 5.82 -5.71 3.47
N ASN A 78 6.08 -7.01 3.58
CA ASN A 78 6.97 -7.57 4.60
C ASN A 78 8.05 -8.50 4.06
N ASP A 79 8.17 -8.65 2.74
CA ASP A 79 9.16 -9.49 2.07
C ASP A 79 9.57 -8.85 0.73
N SER A 80 10.87 -8.84 0.42
CA SER A 80 11.38 -8.30 -0.85
C SER A 80 10.86 -9.08 -2.06
N ASP A 81 10.57 -10.37 -1.90
CA ASP A 81 10.08 -11.21 -3.00
C ASP A 81 8.66 -10.80 -3.41
N GLN A 82 7.86 -10.25 -2.48
CA GLN A 82 6.55 -9.66 -2.80
C GLN A 82 6.70 -8.48 -3.76
N LEU A 83 7.72 -7.63 -3.54
CA LEU A 83 8.01 -6.48 -4.41
C LEU A 83 8.50 -6.95 -5.78
N GLU A 84 9.41 -7.89 -5.83
CA GLU A 84 9.93 -8.43 -7.10
C GLU A 84 8.80 -9.04 -7.95
N ILE A 85 7.85 -9.73 -7.33
CA ILE A 85 6.73 -10.33 -8.06
C ILE A 85 5.74 -9.25 -8.57
N LEU A 86 5.45 -8.23 -7.77
CA LEU A 86 4.40 -7.23 -8.04
C LEU A 86 4.89 -6.05 -8.88
N ALA A 87 6.11 -5.59 -8.65
CA ALA A 87 6.70 -4.41 -9.27
C ALA A 87 7.88 -4.75 -10.20
N GLY A 88 8.46 -5.94 -10.07
CA GLY A 88 9.53 -6.44 -10.94
C GLY A 88 10.64 -5.44 -11.15
N THR A 89 11.01 -5.23 -12.40
CA THR A 89 11.92 -4.17 -12.82
C THR A 89 11.13 -2.91 -13.18
N TYR A 90 11.69 -1.74 -12.85
CA TYR A 90 11.06 -0.43 -13.13
C TYR A 90 10.76 -0.16 -14.61
N ASP A 91 11.27 -0.97 -15.53
CA ASP A 91 11.10 -0.84 -16.98
C ASP A 91 9.72 -1.27 -17.50
N TRP A 92 8.90 -1.92 -16.66
CA TRP A 92 7.50 -2.26 -16.98
C TRP A 92 6.61 -1.02 -17.13
N PHE A 93 6.99 0.10 -16.51
CA PHE A 93 6.14 1.27 -16.38
C PHE A 93 6.67 2.46 -17.19
N ARG A 94 5.75 3.29 -17.67
CA ARG A 94 6.10 4.56 -18.31
C ARG A 94 6.73 5.53 -17.30
N SER A 95 7.66 6.37 -17.76
CA SER A 95 8.12 7.55 -17.00
C SER A 95 6.93 8.40 -16.52
N GLY A 96 7.03 8.88 -15.28
CA GLY A 96 5.95 9.59 -14.58
C GLY A 96 4.98 8.69 -13.80
N SER A 97 5.07 7.37 -13.96
CA SER A 97 4.40 6.41 -13.07
C SER A 97 5.02 6.44 -11.67
N ARG A 98 4.24 6.08 -10.65
CA ARG A 98 4.72 6.02 -9.25
C ARG A 98 4.28 4.74 -8.57
N ILE A 99 5.20 4.14 -7.83
CA ILE A 99 4.95 3.01 -6.94
C ILE A 99 5.23 3.52 -5.52
N ILE A 100 4.25 3.38 -4.63
CA ILE A 100 4.36 3.75 -3.22
C ILE A 100 4.23 2.48 -2.41
N ILE A 101 5.19 2.24 -1.52
CA ILE A 101 5.24 1.04 -0.70
C ILE A 101 5.14 1.47 0.76
N THR A 102 4.27 0.83 1.54
CA THR A 102 4.33 0.92 2.99
C THR A 102 4.90 -0.39 3.54
N THR A 103 5.83 -0.25 4.48
CA THR A 103 6.44 -1.38 5.17
C THR A 103 6.81 -0.97 6.58
N ARG A 104 6.87 -1.95 7.48
CA ARG A 104 7.39 -1.79 8.84
C ARG A 104 8.89 -2.10 8.91
N ASP A 105 9.44 -2.73 7.88
CA ASP A 105 10.84 -3.15 7.83
C ASP A 105 11.54 -2.54 6.62
N LYS A 106 12.41 -1.57 6.87
CA LYS A 106 13.19 -0.90 5.82
C LYS A 106 14.09 -1.88 5.05
N GLN A 107 14.45 -3.04 5.62
CA GLN A 107 15.27 -4.06 4.94
C GLN A 107 14.56 -4.68 3.73
N VAL A 108 13.22 -4.67 3.70
CA VAL A 108 12.43 -5.10 2.54
C VAL A 108 12.76 -4.27 1.29
N LEU A 109 13.19 -3.02 1.48
CA LEU A 109 13.54 -2.08 0.42
C LEU A 109 15.04 -2.10 0.06
N ALA A 110 15.86 -2.99 0.65
CA ALA A 110 17.31 -2.95 0.52
C ALA A 110 17.83 -3.07 -0.94
N LYS A 111 17.05 -3.70 -1.82
CA LYS A 111 17.36 -3.85 -3.25
C LYS A 111 16.87 -2.68 -4.10
N GLU A 112 16.09 -1.77 -3.52
CA GLU A 112 15.39 -0.72 -4.24
C GLU A 112 16.03 0.65 -3.99
N PHE A 113 16.28 1.40 -5.06
CA PHE A 113 16.66 2.81 -4.97
C PHE A 113 15.39 3.65 -4.68
N ALA A 114 14.94 3.60 -3.43
CA ALA A 114 13.70 4.25 -2.99
C ALA A 114 13.96 5.53 -2.18
N ASN A 115 13.11 6.52 -2.38
CA ASN A 115 13.00 7.65 -1.45
C ASN A 115 12.17 7.21 -0.24
N ILE A 116 12.79 7.13 0.92
CA ILE A 116 12.14 6.65 2.15
C ILE A 116 11.56 7.85 2.91
N TYR A 117 10.26 7.78 3.19
CA TYR A 117 9.59 8.67 4.14
C TYR A 117 9.26 7.88 5.42
N GLU A 118 9.85 8.30 6.53
CA GLU A 118 9.55 7.72 7.84
C GLU A 118 8.33 8.41 8.43
N VAL A 119 7.26 7.65 8.65
CA VAL A 119 6.03 8.16 9.26
C VAL A 119 6.27 8.33 10.75
N GLU A 120 6.09 9.55 11.23
CA GLU A 120 6.20 9.84 12.67
C GLU A 120 5.06 9.22 13.46
N ALA A 121 5.36 8.82 14.69
CA ALA A 121 4.34 8.41 15.64
C ALA A 121 3.47 9.62 16.02
N LEU A 122 2.20 9.36 16.26
CA LEU A 122 1.30 10.38 16.81
C LEU A 122 1.83 10.84 18.17
N ASN A 123 1.73 12.14 18.44
CA ASN A 123 2.02 12.64 19.78
C ASN A 123 0.98 12.13 20.79
N PHE A 124 1.21 12.37 22.07
CA PHE A 124 0.33 11.88 23.13
C PHE A 124 -1.12 12.34 22.96
N ASP A 125 -1.34 13.63 22.67
CA ASP A 125 -2.68 14.20 22.54
C ASP A 125 -3.42 13.66 21.31
N GLU A 126 -2.71 13.50 20.19
CA GLU A 126 -3.23 12.88 18.97
C GLU A 126 -3.59 11.41 19.19
N SER A 127 -2.71 10.67 19.88
CA SER A 127 -2.92 9.26 20.22
C SER A 127 -4.13 9.09 21.14
N LEU A 128 -4.26 9.95 22.15
CA LEU A 128 -5.39 9.95 23.08
C LEU A 128 -6.70 10.28 22.36
N ARG A 129 -6.69 11.27 21.47
CA ARG A 129 -7.85 11.61 20.65
C ARG A 129 -8.24 10.45 19.73
N LEU A 130 -7.27 9.83 19.06
CA LEU A 130 -7.52 8.69 18.17
C LEU A 130 -8.07 7.49 18.96
N PHE A 131 -7.52 7.21 20.14
CA PHE A 131 -8.02 6.16 21.03
C PHE A 131 -9.47 6.40 21.42
N ASN A 132 -9.80 7.60 21.92
CA ASN A 132 -11.15 7.95 22.34
C ASN A 132 -12.16 7.89 21.18
N LEU A 133 -11.76 8.35 19.99
CA LEU A 133 -12.59 8.26 18.79
C LEU A 133 -12.91 6.81 18.43
N ASN A 134 -11.95 5.89 18.56
CA ASN A 134 -12.15 4.50 18.20
C ASN A 134 -12.93 3.70 19.27
N ALA A 135 -12.55 3.86 20.55
CA ALA A 135 -13.11 3.14 21.68
C ALA A 135 -14.50 3.64 22.08
N PHE A 136 -14.70 4.96 22.13
CA PHE A 136 -15.91 5.59 22.65
C PHE A 136 -16.75 6.31 21.59
N LYS A 137 -16.28 6.37 20.32
CA LYS A 137 -16.94 7.12 19.23
C LYS A 137 -17.12 8.61 19.54
N GLN A 138 -16.30 9.16 20.42
CA GLN A 138 -16.36 10.55 20.88
C GLN A 138 -14.98 11.20 20.86
N ASN A 139 -14.94 12.51 20.64
CA ASN A 139 -13.71 13.28 20.55
C ASN A 139 -13.25 13.88 21.90
N HIS A 140 -14.02 13.70 22.97
CA HIS A 140 -13.89 14.51 24.19
C HIS A 140 -13.21 13.77 25.34
N LEU A 141 -12.50 14.56 26.15
CA LEU A 141 -11.73 14.18 27.34
C LEU A 141 -12.61 13.95 28.59
N GLU A 142 -13.94 14.05 28.47
CA GLU A 142 -14.92 14.00 29.59
C GLU A 142 -15.54 12.60 29.81
N SER A 143 -14.89 11.57 29.26
CA SER A 143 -15.22 10.19 29.59
C SER A 143 -14.84 9.90 31.05
N GLU A 144 -15.67 9.17 31.79
CA GLU A 144 -15.32 8.61 33.11
C GLU A 144 -14.04 7.75 33.06
N TYR A 145 -13.66 7.31 31.85
CA TYR A 145 -12.45 6.56 31.54
C TYR A 145 -11.27 7.44 31.11
N HIS A 146 -11.32 8.77 31.23
CA HIS A 146 -10.25 9.66 30.75
C HIS A 146 -8.87 9.30 31.32
N GLU A 147 -8.77 9.15 32.65
CA GLU A 147 -7.52 8.75 33.30
C GLU A 147 -7.06 7.33 32.92
N LEU A 148 -8.01 6.42 32.66
CA LEU A 148 -7.70 5.08 32.17
C LEU A 148 -7.20 5.11 30.72
N SER A 149 -7.76 5.98 29.88
CA SER A 149 -7.38 6.17 28.49
C SER A 149 -5.96 6.71 28.39
N LYS A 150 -5.59 7.67 29.25
CA LYS A 150 -4.20 8.15 29.36
C LYS A 150 -3.22 7.03 29.72
N LYS A 151 -3.60 6.13 30.63
CA LYS A 151 -2.75 4.99 31.02
C LYS A 151 -2.54 4.01 29.87
N VAL A 152 -3.59 3.72 29.09
CA VAL A 152 -3.50 2.84 27.92
C VAL A 152 -2.62 3.44 26.83
N VAL A 153 -2.75 4.74 26.57
CA VAL A 153 -1.98 5.42 25.52
C VAL A 153 -0.48 5.54 25.89
N ASN A 154 -0.16 5.61 27.18
CA ASN A 154 1.22 5.67 27.67
C ASN A 154 1.88 4.30 27.90
N TYR A 155 1.17 3.19 27.65
CA TYR A 155 1.71 1.83 27.81
C TYR A 155 2.49 1.40 26.57
#